data_AF-A0A6I2R1V1-F1
#
_entry.id   AF-A0A6I2R1V1-F1
#
_cell.length_a   1.000
_cell.length_b   1.000
_cell.length_c   1.000
_cell.angle_alpha   90.00
_cell.angle_beta   90.00
_cell.angle_gamma   90.00
#
_symmetry.space_group_name_H-M   'P 1'
#
loop_
_entity.id
_entity.type
_entity.pdbx_description
1 polymer ?
#
loop_
_entity_poly.entity_id
_entity_poly.type
_entity_poly.pdbx_seq_one_letter_code
_entity_poly.pdbx_strand_id
1 'polypeptide(L)'
;MAEIEKRHHLHIVLTPRQYRLLCSQAKQCRLTKRAYLASLIEGQPVKSRPSQEIKDLRTEIHHIGNNINQIARSVNAGIAKPEDARRGLYLLDQVYELMFQVANK
;
A
#
# COMPACT_ATOMS: atom_id res chain seq x y z
N MET A 1 27.14 -13.89 -20.34
CA MET A 1 27.21 -14.55 -19.01
C MET A 1 27.38 -13.43 -17.99
N ALA A 2 26.48 -13.29 -17.02
CA ALA A 2 26.59 -12.22 -16.02
C ALA A 2 27.87 -12.46 -15.18
N GLU A 3 28.74 -11.47 -15.14
CA GLU A 3 29.98 -11.51 -14.37
C GLU A 3 29.63 -11.68 -12.88
N ILE A 4 30.14 -12.74 -12.25
CA ILE A 4 29.87 -12.99 -10.83
C ILE A 4 30.69 -11.97 -10.04
N GLU A 5 30.02 -10.93 -9.57
CA GLU A 5 30.62 -9.88 -8.76
C GLU A 5 31.33 -10.48 -7.53
N LYS A 6 32.60 -10.10 -7.31
CA LYS A 6 33.42 -10.61 -6.21
C LYS A 6 32.79 -10.24 -4.87
N ARG A 7 32.41 -11.24 -4.09
CA ARG A 7 31.78 -11.07 -2.77
C ARG A 7 32.85 -11.07 -1.66
N HIS A 8 32.73 -10.13 -0.74
CA HIS A 8 33.57 -10.06 0.45
C HIS A 8 32.74 -10.35 1.71
N HIS A 9 33.29 -11.17 2.61
CA HIS A 9 32.68 -11.39 3.93
C HIS A 9 33.03 -10.21 4.85
N LEU A 10 32.01 -9.69 5.53
CA LEU A 10 32.15 -8.60 6.49
C LEU A 10 31.85 -9.13 7.90
N HIS A 11 32.81 -9.01 8.80
CA HIS A 11 32.63 -9.31 10.23
C HIS A 11 32.46 -7.99 11.00
N ILE A 12 31.36 -7.86 11.74
CA ILE A 12 31.07 -6.68 12.56
C ILE A 12 30.72 -7.12 13.98
N VAL A 13 31.25 -6.40 14.97
CA VAL A 13 30.91 -6.58 16.38
C VAL A 13 29.92 -5.49 16.76
N LEU A 14 28.75 -5.89 17.28
CA LEU A 14 27.67 -4.99 17.68
C LEU A 14 27.38 -5.17 19.16
N THR A 15 27.12 -4.07 19.86
CA THR A 15 26.51 -4.13 21.19
C THR A 15 25.11 -4.78 21.10
N PRO A 16 24.58 -5.34 22.20
CA PRO A 16 23.24 -5.91 22.20
C PRO A 16 22.15 -4.92 21.74
N ARG A 17 22.31 -3.64 22.08
CA ARG A 17 21.39 -2.56 21.66
C ARG A 17 21.44 -2.36 20.14
N GLN A 18 22.64 -2.26 19.56
CA GLN A 18 22.83 -2.10 18.11
C GLN A 18 22.30 -3.31 17.35
N TYR A 19 22.54 -4.53 17.84
CA TYR A 19 22.04 -5.74 17.21
C TYR A 19 20.50 -5.80 17.19
N ARG A 20 19.84 -5.46 18.30
CA ARG A 20 18.37 -5.38 18.35
C ARG A 20 17.82 -4.33 17.38
N LEU A 21 18.47 -3.17 17.30
CA LEU A 21 18.07 -2.10 16.40
C LEU A 21 18.17 -2.55 14.93
N LEU A 22 19.31 -3.13 14.53
CA LEU A 22 19.51 -3.69 13.20
C LEU A 22 18.44 -4.73 12.85
N CYS A 23 18.14 -5.66 13.76
CA CYS A 23 17.10 -6.67 13.56
C CYS A 23 15.72 -6.04 13.38
N SER A 24 15.36 -5.05 14.20
CA SER A 24 14.07 -4.37 14.12
C SER A 24 13.90 -3.60 12.80
N GLN A 25 14.89 -2.78 12.43
CA GLN A 25 14.84 -1.95 11.23
C GLN A 25 14.84 -2.80 9.95
N ALA A 26 15.69 -3.83 9.89
CA ALA A 26 15.69 -4.77 8.76
C ALA A 26 14.32 -5.44 8.60
N LYS A 27 13.69 -5.87 9.70
CA LYS A 27 12.34 -6.47 9.69
C LYS A 27 11.26 -5.48 9.24
N GLN A 28 11.30 -4.23 9.71
CA GLN A 28 10.36 -3.17 9.31
C GLN A 28 10.42 -2.89 7.81
N CYS A 29 11.59 -3.09 7.18
CA CYS A 29 11.81 -2.86 5.75
C CYS A 29 11.69 -4.16 4.92
N ARG A 30 11.36 -5.30 5.54
CA ARG A 30 11.36 -6.64 4.90
C ARG A 30 12.68 -7.04 4.24
N LEU A 31 13.80 -6.56 4.79
CA LEU A 31 15.13 -6.88 4.31
C LEU A 31 15.83 -7.85 5.26
N THR A 32 16.75 -8.65 4.72
CA THR A 32 17.73 -9.34 5.57
C THR A 32 18.67 -8.30 6.19
N LYS A 33 19.34 -8.62 7.29
CA LYS A 33 20.35 -7.72 7.90
C LYS A 33 21.42 -7.28 6.88
N ARG A 34 21.87 -8.22 6.02
CA ARG A 34 22.82 -7.94 4.93
C ARG A 34 22.23 -6.96 3.93
N ALA A 35 21.02 -7.22 3.42
CA ALA A 35 20.38 -6.37 2.42
C ALA A 35 20.11 -4.97 2.99
N TYR A 36 19.67 -4.88 4.24
CA TYR A 36 19.47 -3.62 4.94
C TYR A 36 20.77 -2.80 5.03
N LEU A 37 21.87 -3.41 5.47
CA LEU A 37 23.17 -2.74 5.54
C LEU A 37 23.73 -2.35 4.16
N ALA A 38 23.61 -3.23 3.17
CA ALA A 38 24.03 -2.95 1.80
C ALA A 38 23.25 -1.75 1.22
N SER A 39 21.93 -1.72 1.37
CA SER A 39 21.10 -0.60 0.92
C SER A 39 21.47 0.72 1.61
N LEU A 40 21.83 0.68 2.90
CA LEU A 40 22.32 1.88 3.60
C LEU A 40 23.67 2.37 3.07
N ILE A 41 24.60 1.45 2.76
CA ILE A 41 25.91 1.79 2.18
C ILE A 41 25.76 2.37 0.77
N GLU A 42 24.85 1.82 -0.03
CA GLU A 42 24.54 2.26 -1.39
C GLU A 42 23.69 3.56 -1.43
N GLY A 43 23.33 4.13 -0.27
CA GLY A 43 22.50 5.33 -0.18
C GLY A 43 21.06 5.13 -0.69
N GLN A 44 20.60 3.89 -0.82
CA GLN A 44 19.26 3.59 -1.29
C GLN A 44 18.22 3.97 -0.23
N PRO A 45 17.06 4.53 -0.62
CA PRO A 45 16.02 4.88 0.33
C PRO A 45 15.41 3.62 0.95
N VAL A 46 15.83 3.30 2.18
CA VAL A 46 15.27 2.18 2.94
C VAL A 46 13.97 2.64 3.61
N LYS A 47 12.85 2.46 2.90
CA LYS A 47 11.52 2.82 3.41
C LYS A 47 10.96 1.71 4.29
N SER A 48 10.41 2.09 5.44
CA SER A 48 9.59 1.18 6.24
C SER A 48 8.39 0.71 5.41
N ARG A 49 7.89 -0.48 5.75
CA ARG A 49 6.63 -0.97 5.18
C ARG A 49 5.54 0.10 5.39
N PRO A 50 4.66 0.32 4.40
CA PRO A 50 3.44 1.10 4.62
C PRO A 50 2.72 0.58 5.87
N SER A 51 2.23 1.49 6.71
CA SER A 51 1.50 1.10 7.92
C SER A 51 0.32 0.20 7.57
N GLN A 52 -0.15 -0.55 8.57
CA GLN A 52 -1.31 -1.42 8.37
C GLN A 52 -2.53 -0.59 7.91
N GLU A 53 -2.72 0.60 8.46
CA GLU A 53 -3.73 1.58 8.02
C GLU A 53 -3.64 1.91 6.53
N ILE A 54 -2.44 2.17 5.98
CA ILE A 54 -2.27 2.45 4.55
C ILE A 54 -2.57 1.21 3.70
N LYS A 55 -2.28 0.01 4.20
CA LYS A 55 -2.63 -1.23 3.52
C LYS A 55 -4.15 -1.45 3.51
N ASP A 56 -4.81 -1.18 4.63
CA ASP A 56 -6.25 -1.34 4.76
C ASP A 56 -6.97 -0.32 3.88
N LEU A 57 -6.53 0.95 3.91
CA LEU A 57 -7.01 1.98 2.99
C LEU A 57 -6.85 1.58 1.52
N ARG A 58 -5.69 1.04 1.12
CA ARG A 58 -5.47 0.54 -0.24
C ARG A 58 -6.46 -0.59 -0.60
N THR A 59 -6.80 -1.43 0.37
CA THR A 59 -7.75 -2.54 0.19
C THR A 59 -9.17 -2.01 0.00
N GLU A 60 -9.59 -1.04 0.81
CA GLU A 60 -10.88 -0.36 0.65
C GLU A 60 -11.01 0.34 -0.70
N ILE A 61 -9.98 1.09 -1.13
CA ILE A 61 -9.95 1.71 -2.46
C ILE A 61 -10.07 0.65 -3.58
N HIS A 62 -9.43 -0.51 -3.41
CA HIS A 62 -9.56 -1.60 -4.37
C HIS A 62 -10.99 -2.15 -4.45
N HIS A 63 -11.68 -2.31 -3.32
CA HIS A 63 -13.08 -2.71 -3.28
C HIS A 63 -14.00 -1.68 -3.96
N ILE A 64 -13.78 -0.39 -3.70
CA ILE A 64 -14.50 0.70 -4.38
C ILE A 64 -14.28 0.62 -5.90
N GLY A 65 -13.03 0.48 -6.34
CA GLY A 65 -12.70 0.35 -7.76
C GLY A 65 -13.34 -0.86 -8.43
N ASN A 66 -13.43 -1.99 -7.72
CA ASN A 66 -14.11 -3.19 -8.22
C ASN A 66 -15.61 -2.95 -8.43
N ASN A 67 -16.27 -2.28 -7.48
CA ASN A 67 -17.69 -1.93 -7.61
C ASN A 67 -17.93 -1.00 -8.81
N ILE A 68 -17.10 0.03 -8.98
CA ILE A 68 -17.18 0.93 -10.15
C ILE A 68 -17.02 0.15 -11.46
N ASN A 69 -16.05 -0.77 -11.52
CA ASN A 69 -15.80 -1.57 -12.71
C ASN A 69 -16.96 -2.54 -13.00
N GLN A 70 -17.63 -3.07 -11.97
CA GLN A 70 -18.85 -3.87 -12.15
C GLN A 70 -20.01 -3.03 -12.69
N ILE A 71 -20.21 -1.81 -12.19
CA ILE A 71 -21.21 -0.87 -12.72
C ILE A 71 -20.92 -0.59 -14.20
N ALA A 72 -19.68 -0.22 -14.53
CA ALA A 72 -19.27 0.06 -15.91
C ALA A 72 -19.51 -1.14 -16.84
N ARG A 73 -19.18 -2.36 -16.40
CA ARG A 73 -19.46 -3.58 -17.18
C ARG A 73 -20.96 -3.83 -17.36
N SER A 74 -21.75 -3.64 -16.31
CA SER A 74 -23.21 -3.78 -16.37
C SER A 74 -23.84 -2.80 -17.36
N VAL A 75 -23.37 -1.55 -17.36
CA VAL A 75 -23.76 -0.51 -18.32
C VAL A 75 -23.33 -0.88 -19.74
N ASN A 76 -22.07 -1.27 -19.94
CA ASN A 76 -21.55 -1.64 -21.25
C ASN A 76 -22.23 -2.88 -21.84
N ALA A 77 -22.68 -3.81 -20.99
CA ALA A 77 -23.45 -4.98 -21.40
C ALA A 77 -24.93 -4.68 -21.73
N GLY A 78 -25.37 -3.43 -21.57
CA GLY A 78 -26.76 -3.02 -21.76
C GLY A 78 -27.72 -3.57 -20.69
N ILE A 79 -27.18 -4.10 -19.59
CA ILE A 79 -27.96 -4.64 -18.46
C ILE A 79 -28.49 -3.49 -17.59
N ALA A 80 -27.63 -2.50 -17.32
CA ALA A 80 -28.04 -1.29 -16.63
C ALA A 80 -28.65 -0.28 -17.61
N LYS A 81 -29.91 0.09 -17.37
CA LYS A 81 -30.62 1.08 -18.17
C LYS A 81 -30.25 2.50 -17.71
N PRO A 82 -30.52 3.54 -18.52
CA PRO A 82 -30.26 4.94 -18.13
C PRO A 82 -30.92 5.35 -16.79
N GLU A 83 -31.99 4.67 -16.40
CA GLU A 83 -32.65 4.79 -15.10
C GLU A 83 -31.81 4.29 -13.92
N ASP A 84 -31.02 3.21 -14.09
CA ASP A 84 -30.12 2.68 -13.06
C ASP A 84 -28.95 3.64 -12.80
N ALA A 85 -28.42 4.26 -13.86
CA ALA A 85 -27.38 5.28 -13.73
C ALA A 85 -27.90 6.55 -13.00
N ARG A 86 -29.11 7.00 -13.32
CA ARG A 86 -29.77 8.12 -12.62
C ARG A 86 -30.01 7.81 -11.15
N ARG A 87 -30.44 6.57 -10.84
CA ARG A 87 -30.64 6.13 -9.45
C ARG A 87 -29.31 6.02 -8.70
N GLY A 88 -28.24 5.57 -9.36
CA GLY A 88 -26.89 5.57 -8.79
C GLY A 88 -26.39 6.98 -8.44
N LEU A 89 -26.61 7.96 -9.33
CA LEU A 89 -26.30 9.37 -9.08
C LEU A 89 -27.08 9.93 -7.88
N TYR A 90 -28.39 9.64 -7.80
CA TYR A 90 -29.22 10.06 -6.67
C TYR A 90 -28.73 9.52 -5.31
N LEU A 91 -28.33 8.23 -5.26
CA LEU A 91 -27.80 7.63 -4.04
C LEU A 91 -26.44 8.22 -3.63
N LEU A 92 -25.59 8.58 -4.60
CA LEU A 92 -24.33 9.27 -4.33
C LEU A 92 -24.56 10.66 -3.71
N ASP A 93 -25.57 11.39 -4.18
CA ASP A 93 -25.94 12.70 -3.63
C ASP A 93 -26.37 12.59 -2.16
N GLN A 94 -27.17 11.57 -1.82
CA GLN A 94 -27.56 11.31 -0.43
C GLN A 94 -26.37 10.98 0.48
N VAL A 95 -25.38 10.24 -0.02
CA VAL A 95 -24.15 9.96 0.72
C VAL A 95 -23.37 11.25 0.97
N TYR A 96 -23.29 12.15 0.00
CA TYR A 96 -22.65 13.46 0.15
C TYR A 96 -23.36 14.33 1.20
N GLU A 97 -24.69 14.40 1.18
CA GLU A 97 -25.47 15.11 2.20
C GLU A 97 -25.21 14.54 3.61
N LEU A 98 -25.17 13.21 3.74
CA LEU A 98 -24.90 12.56 5.01
C LEU A 98 -23.48 12.85 5.52
N MET A 99 -22.47 12.79 4.64
CA MET A 99 -21.10 13.17 4.98
C MET A 99 -21.02 14.62 5.46
N PHE A 100 -21.73 15.54 4.80
CA PHE A 100 -21.79 16.94 5.19
C PHE A 100 -22.45 17.13 6.57
N GLN A 101 -23.55 16.43 6.85
CA GLN A 101 -24.20 16.47 8.17
C GLN A 101 -23.30 15.92 9.29
N VAL A 102 -22.53 14.87 9.02
CA VAL A 102 -21.57 14.31 9.99
C VAL A 102 -20.40 15.25 10.24
N ALA A 103 -19.88 15.91 9.18
CA ALA A 103 -18.76 16.84 9.30
C ALA A 103 -19.12 18.17 9.98
N ASN A 104 -20.40 18.55 9.99
CA ASN A 104 -20.91 19.80 10.58
C ASN A 104 -21.71 19.58 11.87
N LYS A 105 -21.56 18.42 12.52
CA LYS A 105 -21.99 18.16 13.89
C LYS A 105 -20.79 18.23 14.83
#